data_AF-A0A4S8I5I6-F1
#
_entry.id   AF-A0A4S8I5I6-F1
#
_cell.length_a   1.000
_cell.length_b   1.000
_cell.length_c   1.000
_cell.angle_alpha   90.00
_cell.angle_beta   90.00
_cell.angle_gamma   90.00
#
_symmetry.space_group_name_H-M   'P 1'
#
loop_
_entity.id
_entity.type
_entity.pdbx_description
1 polymer ?
#
loop_
_entity_poly.entity_id
_entity_poly.type
_entity_poly.pdbx_seq_one_letter_code
_entity_poly.pdbx_strand_id
1 'polypeptide(L)'
;MTRSISVSIMIYVITRASISNAYPIFAQQGYENPREATGRIVCANCHLANKPVDIEVPQAVLPDTVFEAVVRIPYDKQLKQVLANGKKGTLNVGAVLILPDGFELAPLDRISPELKEKIGNLSFQSYRPNKRNIIVIGPVPGQKYSEIVFPILSPDPATKKDVHFLKYPIYVGGNRGRGQIYPDGSKSNNTVYNATSAGIVSRIVRKEKGGIMIYVITRASISNAYPIFAQQGYENPREATGRIVCANCHLANKPVDIEVPQAVLPDTVFEAVVRIPYDKQLKQVLANGKKGTLNVGAVLILPDGFELAPLDRISPELKEKIGNLSFQSYRPNKRNIIVIGPVPGQKYSEIVFPILSPDPATKKDVHFLKYPIYVGGNRGRGQIYPDGSKSNNTVYNATSAGIVSRIVRKEKGGYEITIVDASDGHQVVDIIPPGPELLVSEGESIKLDQPLTSNPNVGGFGQGDAEIVLQDPLRVQGLLFFLASVILAQVFLVLKKKQFEKVQLYEMNF
;
A
#
# COMPACT_ATOMS: atom_id res chain seq x y z
N MET A 1 -0.19 2.14 65.10
CA MET A 1 -0.19 1.15 64.00
C MET A 1 -1.64 0.87 63.63
N THR A 2 -2.10 1.39 62.50
CA THR A 2 -3.47 1.12 62.01
C THR A 2 -3.36 0.94 60.50
N ARG A 3 -3.35 -0.33 60.06
CA ARG A 3 -3.36 -0.69 58.63
C ARG A 3 -4.82 -0.73 58.18
N SER A 4 -5.17 0.16 57.25
CA SER A 4 -6.42 0.07 56.48
C SER A 4 -6.20 -0.87 55.31
N ILE A 5 -7.00 -1.94 55.23
CA ILE A 5 -7.04 -2.86 54.10
C ILE A 5 -8.15 -2.37 53.18
N SER A 6 -7.78 -1.80 52.02
CA SER A 6 -8.73 -1.46 50.96
C SER A 6 -8.84 -2.65 50.00
N VAL A 7 -10.00 -3.33 50.03
CA VAL A 7 -10.33 -4.41 49.08
C VAL A 7 -10.94 -3.76 47.84
N SER A 8 -10.16 -3.66 46.76
CA SER A 8 -10.70 -3.36 45.42
C SER A 8 -11.12 -4.65 44.74
N ILE A 9 -12.43 -4.87 44.61
CA ILE A 9 -13.02 -5.89 43.75
C ILE A 9 -12.84 -5.41 42.30
N MET A 10 -11.81 -5.90 41.61
CA MET A 10 -11.67 -5.74 40.16
C MET A 10 -12.52 -6.78 39.44
N ILE A 11 -13.62 -6.35 38.84
CA ILE A 11 -14.34 -7.12 37.83
C ILE A 11 -13.48 -7.10 36.56
N TYR A 12 -12.86 -8.24 36.25
CA TYR A 12 -12.16 -8.44 34.98
C TYR A 12 -13.17 -8.67 33.87
N VAL A 13 -13.37 -7.68 32.99
CA VAL A 13 -13.95 -7.92 31.67
C VAL A 13 -12.82 -8.34 30.73
N ILE A 14 -12.71 -9.63 30.47
CA ILE A 14 -11.79 -10.19 29.47
C ILE A 14 -12.32 -9.79 28.08
N THR A 15 -11.86 -8.69 27.52
CA THR A 15 -12.00 -8.45 26.08
C THR A 15 -10.93 -9.26 25.35
N ARG A 16 -11.31 -10.44 24.83
CA ARG A 16 -10.49 -11.12 23.81
C ARG A 16 -10.33 -10.16 22.64
N ALA A 17 -9.09 -9.90 22.22
CA ALA A 17 -8.84 -9.31 20.90
C ALA A 17 -9.59 -10.17 19.87
N SER A 18 -10.53 -9.55 19.17
CA SER A 18 -11.33 -10.22 18.16
C SER A 18 -10.39 -10.83 17.13
N ILE A 19 -10.59 -12.12 16.83
CA ILE A 19 -9.93 -12.82 15.74
C ILE A 19 -10.32 -12.08 14.44
N SER A 20 -9.51 -11.10 14.03
CA SER A 20 -9.71 -10.38 12.78
C SER A 20 -9.32 -11.33 11.66
N ASN A 21 -10.32 -11.90 11.00
CA ASN A 21 -10.07 -12.60 9.77
C ASN A 21 -10.16 -11.59 8.62
N ALA A 22 -9.35 -11.71 7.57
CA ALA A 22 -9.53 -10.86 6.40
C ALA A 22 -10.55 -11.52 5.46
N TYR A 23 -11.83 -11.19 5.62
CA TYR A 23 -12.92 -11.51 4.69
C TYR A 23 -13.66 -10.21 4.35
N PRO A 24 -14.51 -10.15 3.31
CA PRO A 24 -15.11 -8.91 2.84
C PRO A 24 -15.99 -8.24 3.88
N ILE A 25 -16.58 -9.03 4.80
CA ILE A 25 -17.30 -8.52 5.97
C ILE A 25 -16.41 -7.67 6.90
N PHE A 26 -15.11 -7.96 7.00
CA PHE A 26 -14.20 -7.19 7.84
C PHE A 26 -13.72 -5.91 7.15
N ALA A 27 -13.81 -5.83 5.82
CA ALA A 27 -13.57 -4.57 5.11
C ALA A 27 -14.60 -3.50 5.51
N GLN A 28 -15.81 -3.90 5.90
CA GLN A 28 -16.83 -2.98 6.43
C GLN A 28 -16.34 -2.19 7.65
N GLN A 29 -15.35 -2.68 8.40
CA GLN A 29 -14.83 -1.97 9.58
C GLN A 29 -13.84 -0.87 9.21
N GLY A 30 -13.08 -1.06 8.14
CA GLY A 30 -11.97 -0.17 7.75
C GLY A 30 -12.23 0.69 6.50
N TYR A 31 -13.24 0.37 5.69
CA TYR A 31 -13.48 1.04 4.42
C TYR A 31 -14.95 1.44 4.27
N GLU A 32 -15.20 2.69 3.86
CA GLU A 32 -16.55 3.18 3.59
C GLU A 32 -17.16 2.56 2.33
N ASN A 33 -16.33 2.29 1.32
CA ASN A 33 -16.69 1.64 0.06
C ASN A 33 -15.78 0.43 -0.18
N PRO A 34 -16.31 -0.74 -0.60
CA PRO A 34 -15.48 -1.90 -0.88
C PRO A 34 -14.74 -1.81 -2.22
N ARG A 35 -15.10 -0.85 -3.08
CA ARG A 35 -14.38 -0.52 -4.31
C ARG A 35 -13.72 0.83 -4.14
N GLU A 36 -12.40 0.85 -4.26
CA GLU A 36 -11.58 2.06 -4.25
C GLU A 36 -11.85 2.88 -5.52
N ALA A 37 -11.53 4.17 -5.46
CA ALA A 37 -11.61 5.06 -6.64
C ALA A 37 -10.71 4.61 -7.81
N THR A 38 -9.74 3.74 -7.57
CA THR A 38 -8.90 3.08 -8.57
C THR A 38 -9.59 1.92 -9.29
N GLY A 39 -10.81 1.55 -8.86
CA GLY A 39 -11.53 0.35 -9.31
C GLY A 39 -11.13 -0.93 -8.58
N ARG A 40 -10.10 -0.89 -7.71
CA ARG A 40 -9.64 -2.04 -6.92
C ARG A 40 -10.62 -2.36 -5.78
N ILE A 41 -10.86 -3.65 -5.52
CA ILE A 41 -11.66 -4.07 -4.37
C ILE A 41 -10.79 -4.14 -3.12
N VAL A 42 -11.19 -3.47 -2.04
CA VAL A 42 -10.40 -3.27 -0.80
C VAL A 42 -9.97 -4.57 -0.10
N CYS A 43 -10.64 -5.69 -0.39
CA CYS A 43 -10.23 -7.02 0.08
C CYS A 43 -8.79 -7.36 -0.37
N ALA A 44 -8.34 -6.81 -1.50
CA ALA A 44 -6.99 -6.97 -2.03
C ALA A 44 -5.92 -6.24 -1.20
N ASN A 45 -6.28 -5.44 -0.19
CA ASN A 45 -5.33 -4.81 0.73
C ASN A 45 -4.90 -5.80 1.83
N CYS A 46 -5.73 -6.81 2.11
CA CYS A 46 -5.41 -7.89 3.06
C CYS A 46 -5.01 -9.20 2.35
N HIS A 47 -5.52 -9.41 1.13
CA HIS A 47 -5.23 -10.58 0.28
C HIS A 47 -4.23 -10.24 -0.82
N LEU A 48 -2.94 -10.40 -0.52
CA LEU A 48 -1.85 -9.96 -1.41
C LEU A 48 -1.67 -10.85 -2.63
N ALA A 49 -2.12 -12.11 -2.56
CA ALA A 49 -2.04 -13.04 -3.67
C ALA A 49 -3.26 -12.85 -4.59
N ASN A 50 -3.04 -12.29 -5.78
CA ASN A 50 -4.08 -12.16 -6.79
C ASN A 50 -4.48 -13.56 -7.31
N LYS A 51 -5.78 -13.88 -7.27
CA LYS A 51 -6.37 -15.15 -7.69
C LYS A 51 -7.69 -14.89 -8.41
N PRO A 52 -8.05 -15.72 -9.41
CA PRO A 52 -9.27 -15.51 -10.18
C PRO A 52 -10.52 -15.71 -9.33
N VAL A 53 -11.56 -14.97 -9.71
CA VAL A 53 -12.93 -15.07 -9.24
C VAL A 53 -13.80 -14.89 -10.46
N ASP A 54 -14.74 -15.80 -10.66
CA ASP A 54 -15.65 -15.77 -11.80
C ASP A 54 -17.05 -15.36 -11.33
N ILE A 55 -17.78 -14.67 -12.20
CA ILE A 55 -19.18 -14.32 -11.95
C ILE A 55 -20.01 -14.72 -13.16
N GLU A 56 -21.13 -15.37 -12.88
CA GLU A 56 -22.14 -15.75 -13.86
C GLU A 56 -23.45 -15.04 -13.49
N VAL A 57 -23.93 -14.22 -14.42
CA VAL A 57 -25.17 -13.44 -14.29
C VAL A 57 -25.95 -13.49 -15.62
N PRO A 58 -27.28 -13.39 -15.60
CA PRO A 58 -28.08 -13.26 -16.80
C PRO A 58 -27.66 -12.03 -17.62
N GLN A 59 -27.67 -12.16 -18.95
CA GLN A 59 -27.37 -11.04 -19.85
C GLN A 59 -28.47 -9.95 -19.83
N ALA A 60 -29.69 -10.33 -19.44
CA ALA A 60 -30.82 -9.44 -19.27
C ALA A 60 -31.74 -9.97 -18.16
N VAL A 61 -32.39 -9.06 -17.45
CA VAL A 61 -33.35 -9.37 -16.38
C VAL A 61 -34.58 -8.50 -16.56
N LEU A 62 -35.75 -9.01 -16.18
CA LEU A 62 -37.00 -8.26 -16.23
C LEU A 62 -37.11 -7.35 -14.99
N PRO A 63 -37.88 -6.25 -15.04
CA PRO A 63 -38.24 -5.45 -13.86
C PRO A 63 -38.89 -6.27 -12.74
N ASP A 64 -38.61 -5.94 -11.48
CA ASP A 64 -39.13 -6.63 -10.28
C ASP A 64 -39.00 -8.17 -10.33
N THR A 65 -37.87 -8.68 -10.82
CA THR A 65 -37.62 -10.13 -10.86
C THR A 65 -36.41 -10.53 -10.05
N VAL A 66 -36.52 -11.70 -9.43
CA VAL A 66 -35.40 -12.31 -8.71
C VAL A 66 -34.57 -13.12 -9.70
N PHE A 67 -33.26 -12.89 -9.72
CA PHE A 67 -32.32 -13.62 -10.54
C PHE A 67 -31.10 -14.09 -9.74
N GLU A 68 -30.38 -15.07 -10.31
CA GLU A 68 -29.19 -15.67 -9.72
C GLU A 68 -27.94 -14.93 -10.19
N ALA A 69 -27.13 -14.44 -9.26
CA ALA A 69 -25.75 -14.04 -9.53
C ALA A 69 -24.81 -15.04 -8.87
N VAL A 70 -24.14 -15.88 -9.65
CA VAL A 70 -23.29 -16.97 -9.15
C VAL A 70 -21.84 -16.53 -9.15
N VAL A 71 -21.25 -16.38 -7.96
CA VAL A 71 -19.83 -16.08 -7.78
C VAL A 71 -19.07 -17.37 -7.53
N ARG A 72 -18.12 -17.70 -8.41
CA ARG A 72 -17.26 -18.87 -8.27
C ARG A 72 -15.88 -18.43 -7.80
N ILE A 73 -15.40 -19.06 -6.75
CA ILE A 73 -14.06 -18.83 -6.18
C ILE A 73 -13.28 -20.13 -6.42
N PRO A 74 -12.73 -20.34 -7.63
CA PRO A 74 -12.10 -21.60 -7.99
C PRO A 74 -10.85 -21.80 -7.14
N TYR A 75 -10.68 -22.98 -6.54
CA TYR A 75 -9.43 -23.39 -5.89
C TYR A 75 -9.37 -24.91 -5.71
N ASP A 76 -8.15 -25.44 -5.58
CA ASP A 76 -7.97 -26.84 -5.24
C ASP A 76 -8.40 -27.11 -3.79
N LYS A 77 -9.51 -27.85 -3.66
CA LYS A 77 -10.13 -28.21 -2.39
C LYS A 77 -9.24 -29.11 -1.51
N GLN A 78 -8.19 -29.72 -2.04
CA GLN A 78 -7.22 -30.47 -1.22
C GLN A 78 -6.26 -29.54 -0.46
N LEU A 79 -6.15 -28.27 -0.86
CA LEU A 79 -5.27 -27.31 -0.20
C LEU A 79 -5.73 -27.01 1.24
N LYS A 80 -4.75 -26.94 2.13
CA LYS A 80 -4.91 -26.52 3.52
C LYS A 80 -4.11 -25.25 3.77
N GLN A 81 -4.67 -24.33 4.54
CA GLN A 81 -4.02 -23.09 4.98
C GLN A 81 -3.57 -23.16 6.44
N VAL A 82 -2.69 -22.26 6.85
CA VAL A 82 -2.34 -22.07 8.26
C VAL A 82 -3.43 -21.24 8.94
N LEU A 83 -4.12 -21.86 9.90
CA LEU A 83 -5.13 -21.20 10.72
C LEU A 83 -4.48 -20.28 11.78
N ALA A 84 -5.26 -19.40 12.39
CA ALA A 84 -4.78 -18.48 13.43
C ALA A 84 -4.15 -19.22 14.64
N ASN A 85 -4.57 -20.47 14.89
CA ASN A 85 -4.01 -21.31 15.95
C ASN A 85 -2.70 -22.04 15.53
N GLY A 86 -2.22 -21.85 14.31
CA GLY A 86 -1.01 -22.48 13.76
C GLY A 86 -1.24 -23.87 13.16
N LYS A 87 -2.43 -24.47 13.29
CA LYS A 87 -2.76 -25.76 12.66
C LYS A 87 -3.09 -25.58 11.19
N LYS A 88 -2.87 -26.63 10.38
CA LYS A 88 -3.36 -26.67 8.99
C LYS A 88 -4.86 -26.98 8.99
N GLY A 89 -5.64 -26.22 8.23
CA GLY A 89 -7.08 -26.40 8.09
C GLY A 89 -7.59 -26.05 6.71
N THR A 90 -8.87 -26.29 6.47
CA THR A 90 -9.53 -25.95 5.22
C THR A 90 -9.60 -24.44 5.01
N LEU A 91 -9.80 -24.03 3.76
CA LEU A 91 -10.02 -22.64 3.40
C LEU A 91 -11.49 -22.29 3.61
N ASN A 92 -11.74 -21.14 4.24
CA ASN A 92 -13.04 -20.49 4.12
C ASN A 92 -12.96 -19.52 2.95
N VAL A 93 -14.11 -19.15 2.40
CA VAL A 93 -14.23 -18.19 1.32
C VAL A 93 -15.16 -17.05 1.73
N GLY A 94 -15.05 -15.95 1.01
CA GLY A 94 -15.95 -14.82 1.11
C GLY A 94 -16.04 -14.10 -0.23
N ALA A 95 -17.14 -13.38 -0.41
CA ALA A 95 -17.38 -12.61 -1.62
C ALA A 95 -18.02 -11.26 -1.28
N VAL A 96 -17.75 -10.28 -2.13
CA VAL A 96 -18.45 -9.00 -2.21
C VAL A 96 -18.98 -8.86 -3.62
N LEU A 97 -20.27 -8.57 -3.73
CA LEU A 97 -20.96 -8.28 -4.97
C LEU A 97 -21.42 -6.83 -4.91
N ILE A 98 -20.96 -6.01 -5.84
CA ILE A 98 -21.28 -4.59 -5.94
C ILE A 98 -22.17 -4.43 -7.16
N LEU A 99 -23.44 -4.15 -6.88
CA LEU A 99 -24.48 -3.94 -7.88
C LEU A 99 -24.73 -2.44 -8.06
N PRO A 100 -25.30 -2.03 -9.19
CA PRO A 100 -25.83 -0.68 -9.35
C PRO A 100 -26.92 -0.37 -8.33
N ASP A 101 -27.18 0.92 -8.15
CA ASP A 101 -28.27 1.36 -7.28
C ASP A 101 -29.63 0.83 -7.79
N GLY A 102 -30.55 0.63 -6.85
CA GLY A 102 -31.86 0.01 -7.09
C GLY A 102 -31.88 -1.52 -7.00
N PHE A 103 -30.78 -2.20 -7.34
CA PHE A 103 -30.64 -3.66 -7.13
C PHE A 103 -30.39 -3.97 -5.65
N GLU A 104 -31.02 -5.02 -5.14
CA GLU A 104 -30.87 -5.42 -3.75
C GLU A 104 -30.99 -6.93 -3.57
N LEU A 105 -30.66 -7.42 -2.37
CA LEU A 105 -30.89 -8.81 -2.02
C LEU A 105 -32.40 -9.10 -2.01
N ALA A 106 -32.81 -10.20 -2.65
CA ALA A 106 -34.23 -10.57 -2.70
C ALA A 106 -34.80 -10.84 -1.29
N PRO A 107 -36.01 -10.33 -0.97
CA PRO A 107 -36.74 -10.68 0.23
C PRO A 107 -36.98 -12.20 0.35
N LEU A 108 -36.96 -12.76 1.57
CA LEU A 108 -37.03 -14.21 1.81
C LEU A 108 -38.31 -14.88 1.25
N ASP A 109 -39.40 -14.12 1.16
CA ASP A 109 -40.69 -14.51 0.59
C ASP A 109 -40.69 -14.52 -0.95
N ARG A 110 -39.78 -13.77 -1.59
CA ARG A 110 -39.62 -13.71 -3.05
C ARG A 110 -38.63 -14.75 -3.60
N ILE A 111 -37.90 -15.46 -2.75
CA ILE A 111 -36.95 -16.50 -3.15
C ILE A 111 -37.68 -17.83 -3.33
N SER A 112 -37.59 -18.40 -4.55
CA SER A 112 -38.20 -19.70 -4.88
C SER A 112 -37.62 -20.86 -4.05
N PRO A 113 -38.37 -21.96 -3.84
CA PRO A 113 -37.86 -23.14 -3.12
C PRO A 113 -36.56 -23.71 -3.72
N GLU A 114 -36.48 -23.76 -5.06
CA GLU A 114 -35.29 -24.21 -5.80
C GLU A 114 -34.07 -23.31 -5.52
N LEU A 115 -34.27 -22.00 -5.50
CA LEU A 115 -33.20 -21.05 -5.21
C LEU A 115 -32.76 -21.12 -3.74
N LYS A 116 -33.70 -21.36 -2.82
CA LYS A 116 -33.37 -21.61 -1.39
C LYS A 116 -32.49 -22.85 -1.23
N GLU A 117 -32.74 -23.91 -2.00
CA GLU A 117 -31.91 -25.11 -1.96
C GLU A 117 -30.48 -24.82 -2.45
N LYS A 118 -30.32 -24.08 -3.55
CA LYS A 118 -29.01 -23.66 -4.07
C LYS A 118 -28.23 -22.77 -3.10
N ILE A 119 -28.91 -21.83 -2.43
CA ILE A 119 -28.30 -20.93 -1.43
C ILE A 119 -27.88 -21.72 -0.19
N GLY A 120 -28.68 -22.71 0.21
CA GLY A 120 -28.49 -23.44 1.46
C GLY A 120 -28.56 -22.54 2.69
N ASN A 121 -27.69 -22.80 3.68
CA ASN A 121 -27.68 -22.07 4.96
C ASN A 121 -26.79 -20.81 4.93
N LEU A 122 -26.63 -20.19 3.76
CA LEU A 122 -25.83 -18.98 3.62
C LEU A 122 -26.63 -17.75 4.06
N SER A 123 -25.96 -16.86 4.81
CA SER A 123 -26.52 -15.56 5.18
C SER A 123 -25.75 -14.44 4.48
N PHE A 124 -26.50 -13.56 3.84
CA PHE A 124 -25.98 -12.38 3.15
C PHE A 124 -26.19 -11.15 4.01
N GLN A 125 -25.30 -10.17 3.87
CA GLN A 125 -25.41 -8.90 4.55
C GLN A 125 -25.14 -7.76 3.58
N SER A 126 -25.87 -6.66 3.73
CA SER A 126 -25.51 -5.42 3.05
C SER A 126 -24.20 -4.89 3.62
N TYR A 127 -23.35 -4.32 2.77
CA TYR A 127 -22.06 -3.77 3.17
C TYR A 127 -22.21 -2.69 4.24
N ARG A 128 -23.27 -1.88 4.11
CA ARG A 128 -23.76 -0.94 5.12
C ARG A 128 -25.29 -0.96 5.14
N PRO A 129 -25.94 -0.54 6.24
CA PRO A 129 -27.40 -0.41 6.30
C PRO A 129 -28.00 0.45 5.17
N ASN A 130 -27.26 1.48 4.72
CA ASN A 130 -27.66 2.39 3.65
C ASN A 130 -27.11 2.01 2.26
N LYS A 131 -26.36 0.91 2.11
CA LYS A 131 -25.80 0.44 0.83
C LYS A 131 -26.31 -0.96 0.52
N ARG A 132 -27.61 -1.05 0.17
CA ARG A 132 -28.32 -2.33 -0.04
C ARG A 132 -27.91 -3.06 -1.32
N ASN A 133 -27.40 -2.32 -2.30
CA ASN A 133 -26.84 -2.81 -3.55
C ASN A 133 -25.45 -3.45 -3.42
N ILE A 134 -24.81 -3.30 -2.26
CA ILE A 134 -23.50 -3.89 -2.01
C ILE A 134 -23.68 -5.04 -1.03
N ILE A 135 -23.47 -6.26 -1.48
CA ILE A 135 -23.76 -7.46 -0.71
C ILE A 135 -22.46 -8.18 -0.38
N VAL A 136 -22.26 -8.53 0.89
CA VAL A 136 -21.11 -9.29 1.37
C VAL A 136 -21.53 -10.60 2.01
N ILE A 137 -20.63 -11.57 1.90
CA ILE A 137 -20.74 -12.86 2.54
C ILE A 137 -19.36 -13.40 2.92
N GLY A 138 -19.32 -14.20 3.97
CA GLY A 138 -18.12 -14.87 4.45
C GLY A 138 -17.64 -14.34 5.80
N PRO A 139 -16.80 -15.10 6.50
CA PRO A 139 -16.23 -16.38 6.09
C PRO A 139 -17.23 -17.55 6.12
N VAL A 140 -17.27 -18.32 5.03
CA VAL A 140 -18.05 -19.58 4.94
C VAL A 140 -17.16 -20.76 4.51
N PRO A 141 -17.48 -22.01 4.87
CA PRO A 141 -16.65 -23.18 4.53
C PRO A 141 -16.47 -23.34 3.01
N GLY A 142 -15.26 -23.15 2.50
CA GLY A 142 -14.97 -23.17 1.06
C GLY A 142 -15.16 -24.54 0.40
N GLN A 143 -15.06 -25.62 1.18
CA GLN A 143 -15.33 -26.98 0.69
C GLN A 143 -16.75 -27.12 0.14
N LYS A 144 -17.70 -26.49 0.84
CA LYS A 144 -19.12 -26.53 0.52
C LYS A 144 -19.55 -25.35 -0.36
N TYR A 145 -18.99 -24.17 -0.13
CA TYR A 145 -19.49 -22.91 -0.71
C TYR A 145 -18.46 -22.21 -1.60
N SER A 146 -17.68 -22.97 -2.39
CA SER A 146 -16.79 -22.39 -3.42
C SER A 146 -17.55 -21.72 -4.56
N GLU A 147 -18.84 -22.06 -4.71
CA GLU A 147 -19.79 -21.39 -5.59
C GLU A 147 -20.88 -20.79 -4.69
N ILE A 148 -21.11 -19.49 -4.84
CA ILE A 148 -22.02 -18.72 -3.98
C ILE A 148 -23.08 -18.10 -4.88
N VAL A 149 -24.33 -18.49 -4.67
CA VAL A 149 -25.48 -17.96 -5.41
C VAL A 149 -26.09 -16.80 -4.63
N PHE A 150 -26.03 -15.60 -5.19
CA PHE A 150 -26.68 -14.42 -4.63
C PHE A 150 -28.09 -14.27 -5.25
N PRO A 151 -29.15 -14.25 -4.44
CA PRO A 151 -30.50 -13.95 -4.92
C PRO A 151 -30.67 -12.44 -5.05
N ILE A 152 -30.66 -11.92 -6.27
CA ILE A 152 -30.74 -10.48 -6.52
C ILE A 152 -32.13 -10.14 -7.03
N LEU A 153 -32.77 -9.14 -6.43
CA LEU A 153 -33.98 -8.52 -6.93
C LEU A 153 -33.59 -7.37 -7.85
N SER A 154 -34.02 -7.44 -9.11
CA SER A 154 -33.92 -6.31 -10.02
C SER A 154 -34.91 -5.22 -9.61
N PRO A 155 -34.52 -3.94 -9.74
CA PRO A 155 -35.45 -2.83 -9.56
C PRO A 155 -36.52 -2.80 -10.65
N ASP A 156 -37.60 -2.07 -10.37
CA ASP A 156 -38.65 -1.80 -11.34
C ASP A 156 -38.66 -0.32 -11.75
N PRO A 157 -38.28 0.01 -13.01
CA PRO A 157 -38.33 1.37 -13.54
C PRO A 157 -39.71 2.03 -13.48
N ALA A 158 -40.80 1.25 -13.40
CA ALA A 158 -42.15 1.81 -13.26
C ALA A 158 -42.40 2.44 -11.88
N THR A 159 -41.69 1.98 -10.86
CA THR A 159 -41.85 2.41 -9.46
C THR A 159 -40.62 3.13 -8.89
N LYS A 160 -39.42 2.80 -9.36
CA LYS A 160 -38.15 3.46 -9.01
C LYS A 160 -37.70 4.30 -10.19
N LYS A 161 -37.86 5.61 -10.04
CA LYS A 161 -37.50 6.61 -11.04
C LYS A 161 -36.01 6.55 -11.40
N ASP A 162 -35.15 6.34 -10.42
CA ASP A 162 -33.68 6.31 -10.53
C ASP A 162 -33.09 5.10 -11.28
N VAL A 163 -33.93 4.30 -11.95
CA VAL A 163 -33.57 3.02 -12.57
C VAL A 163 -34.08 2.97 -14.01
N HIS A 164 -33.19 2.61 -14.94
CA HIS A 164 -33.41 2.71 -16.38
C HIS A 164 -33.05 1.43 -17.12
N PHE A 165 -33.65 1.22 -18.29
CA PHE A 165 -33.33 0.07 -19.15
C PHE A 165 -31.98 0.28 -19.85
N LEU A 166 -30.89 -0.10 -19.19
CA LEU A 166 -29.52 0.09 -19.65
C LEU A 166 -28.63 -1.12 -19.33
N LYS A 167 -27.37 -1.06 -19.77
CA LYS A 167 -26.34 -2.00 -19.33
C LYS A 167 -25.76 -1.55 -18.00
N TYR A 168 -25.80 -2.44 -17.04
CA TYR A 168 -25.36 -2.18 -15.68
C TYR A 168 -24.04 -2.88 -15.39
N PRO A 169 -23.00 -2.17 -14.89
CA PRO A 169 -21.78 -2.82 -14.46
C PRO A 169 -21.99 -3.53 -13.13
N ILE A 170 -21.51 -4.77 -13.03
CA ILE A 170 -21.46 -5.53 -11.79
C ILE A 170 -19.99 -5.77 -11.45
N TYR A 171 -19.59 -5.44 -10.23
CA TYR A 171 -18.23 -5.70 -9.77
C TYR A 171 -18.24 -6.79 -8.71
N VAL A 172 -17.31 -7.71 -8.83
CA VAL A 172 -17.16 -8.83 -7.90
C VAL A 172 -15.77 -8.83 -7.29
N GLY A 173 -15.72 -9.11 -5.99
CA GLY A 173 -14.50 -9.46 -5.29
C GLY A 173 -14.72 -10.77 -4.55
N GLY A 174 -13.72 -11.63 -4.54
CA GLY A 174 -13.76 -12.89 -3.80
C GLY A 174 -12.42 -13.14 -3.15
N ASN A 175 -12.44 -13.87 -2.04
CA ASN A 175 -11.23 -14.31 -1.37
C ASN A 175 -11.37 -15.77 -0.93
N ARG A 176 -10.21 -16.43 -0.85
CA ARG A 176 -10.09 -17.79 -0.35
C ARG A 176 -8.98 -17.86 0.68
N GLY A 177 -9.27 -18.46 1.83
CA GLY A 177 -8.37 -18.50 2.98
C GLY A 177 -8.28 -17.16 3.72
N ARG A 178 -7.38 -17.12 4.70
CA ARG A 178 -7.09 -15.96 5.53
C ARG A 178 -6.13 -15.01 4.83
N GLY A 179 -6.37 -13.71 4.96
CA GLY A 179 -5.47 -12.68 4.44
C GLY A 179 -4.08 -12.73 5.05
N GLN A 180 -3.10 -12.27 4.28
CA GLN A 180 -1.69 -12.19 4.65
C GLN A 180 -1.41 -11.02 5.59
N ILE A 181 -2.27 -9.99 5.55
CA ILE A 181 -2.18 -8.77 6.35
C ILE A 181 -3.53 -8.55 7.05
N TYR A 182 -3.48 -8.10 8.31
CA TYR A 182 -4.66 -7.67 9.06
C TYR A 182 -4.97 -6.18 8.76
N PRO A 183 -6.21 -5.70 9.03
CA PRO A 183 -6.57 -4.31 8.74
C PRO A 183 -5.69 -3.24 9.41
N ASP A 184 -4.99 -3.58 10.50
CA ASP A 184 -4.03 -2.71 11.19
C ASP A 184 -2.63 -2.67 10.53
N GLY A 185 -2.45 -3.36 9.41
CA GLY A 185 -1.18 -3.47 8.69
C GLY A 185 -0.24 -4.56 9.20
N SER A 186 -0.58 -5.26 10.29
CA SER A 186 0.26 -6.31 10.85
C SER A 186 0.19 -7.61 10.02
N LYS A 187 1.32 -8.34 9.95
CA LYS A 187 1.40 -9.62 9.23
C LYS A 187 0.65 -10.71 9.97
N SER A 188 -0.16 -11.48 9.24
CA SER A 188 -0.75 -12.71 9.77
C SER A 188 0.26 -13.86 9.75
N ASN A 189 0.00 -14.92 10.51
CA ASN A 189 0.79 -16.16 10.42
C ASN A 189 0.56 -16.95 9.11
N ASN A 190 -0.27 -16.44 8.20
CA ASN A 190 -0.53 -17.01 6.87
C ASN A 190 0.15 -16.18 5.78
N THR A 191 1.41 -15.78 6.02
CA THR A 191 2.22 -15.00 5.09
C THR A 191 3.69 -15.40 5.18
N VAL A 192 4.49 -14.92 4.23
CA VAL A 192 5.93 -15.09 4.26
C VAL A 192 6.55 -14.09 5.23
N TYR A 193 7.30 -14.62 6.19
CA TYR A 193 8.18 -13.82 7.05
C TYR A 193 9.55 -13.81 6.40
N ASN A 194 9.95 -12.63 5.93
CA ASN A 194 11.27 -12.42 5.37
C ASN A 194 12.23 -12.13 6.52
N ALA A 195 13.51 -12.48 6.33
CA ALA A 195 14.55 -12.13 7.28
C ALA A 195 14.57 -10.60 7.48
N THR A 196 14.64 -10.18 8.74
CA THR A 196 14.78 -8.75 9.09
C THR A 196 16.18 -8.22 8.79
N SER A 197 17.16 -9.12 8.66
CA SER A 197 18.56 -8.84 8.35
C SER A 197 19.15 -9.93 7.46
N ALA A 198 20.19 -9.58 6.71
CA ALA A 198 21.03 -10.58 6.03
C ALA A 198 21.86 -11.34 7.07
N GLY A 199 22.26 -12.59 6.79
CA GLY A 199 23.14 -13.37 7.66
C GLY A 199 22.96 -14.88 7.54
N ILE A 200 23.73 -15.63 8.34
CA ILE A 200 23.60 -17.08 8.50
C ILE A 200 22.72 -17.34 9.72
N VAL A 201 21.71 -18.22 9.59
CA VAL A 201 20.86 -18.64 10.71
C VAL A 201 21.72 -19.44 11.70
N SER A 202 22.17 -18.79 12.76
CA SER A 202 23.06 -19.38 13.78
C SER A 202 22.32 -20.25 14.79
N ARG A 203 21.05 -19.96 15.06
CA ARG A 203 20.21 -20.68 16.03
C ARG A 203 18.73 -20.52 15.72
N ILE A 204 17.97 -21.62 15.81
CA ILE A 204 16.51 -21.61 15.75
C ILE A 204 15.99 -22.00 17.14
N VAL A 205 15.27 -21.09 17.81
CA VAL A 205 14.66 -21.34 19.12
C VAL A 205 13.14 -21.29 18.97
N ARG A 206 12.45 -22.33 19.43
CA ARG A 206 10.98 -22.38 19.45
C ARG A 206 10.49 -21.67 20.71
N LYS A 207 9.75 -20.57 20.56
CA LYS A 207 9.22 -19.78 21.68
C LYS A 207 7.81 -20.27 22.03
N GLU A 208 7.58 -20.67 23.28
CA GLU A 208 6.24 -20.98 23.81
C GLU A 208 5.51 -19.69 24.26
N LYS A 209 4.18 -19.67 24.21
CA LYS A 209 3.31 -18.48 24.18
C LYS A 209 3.20 -17.71 25.52
N GLY A 210 3.31 -16.37 25.50
CA GLY A 210 2.69 -15.48 26.52
C GLY A 210 3.17 -14.01 26.60
N GLY A 211 2.24 -13.04 26.42
CA GLY A 211 2.26 -11.62 26.90
C GLY A 211 3.09 -10.58 26.10
N ILE A 212 2.79 -9.26 25.98
CA ILE A 212 1.87 -8.28 26.62
C ILE A 212 1.60 -7.12 25.59
N MET A 213 0.41 -6.49 25.60
CA MET A 213 0.04 -5.32 24.75
C MET A 213 -0.09 -4.03 25.58
N ILE A 214 0.42 -2.91 25.06
CA ILE A 214 0.33 -1.54 25.62
C ILE A 214 -0.56 -0.70 24.68
N TYR A 215 -1.52 0.05 25.23
CA TYR A 215 -2.42 0.95 24.48
C TYR A 215 -2.06 2.43 24.69
N VAL A 216 -2.09 3.21 23.61
CA VAL A 216 -2.01 4.69 23.60
C VAL A 216 -3.19 5.22 22.78
N ILE A 217 -3.89 6.23 23.31
CA ILE A 217 -5.05 6.89 22.69
C ILE A 217 -4.62 8.29 22.24
N THR A 218 -4.92 8.68 21.00
CA THR A 218 -4.84 10.08 20.54
C THR A 218 -6.05 10.48 19.69
N ARG A 219 -6.47 11.74 19.87
CA ARG A 219 -7.59 12.41 19.19
C ARG A 219 -7.15 12.95 17.81
N ALA A 220 -8.10 13.03 16.87
CA ALA A 220 -7.90 13.46 15.49
C ALA A 220 -7.88 14.99 15.30
N SER A 221 -7.02 15.45 14.36
CA SER A 221 -6.99 16.82 13.83
C SER A 221 -6.86 16.79 12.30
N ILE A 222 -7.57 17.71 11.65
CA ILE A 222 -7.69 17.94 10.20
C ILE A 222 -6.32 18.31 9.59
N SER A 223 -5.84 17.69 8.49
CA SER A 223 -4.59 18.15 7.83
C SER A 223 -4.27 17.60 6.41
N ASN A 224 -3.48 18.39 5.67
CA ASN A 224 -3.13 18.32 4.22
C ASN A 224 -1.90 17.44 3.90
N ALA A 225 -1.87 16.58 2.86
CA ALA A 225 -0.83 15.57 2.49
C ALA A 225 0.70 15.99 2.49
N TYR A 226 1.53 15.34 3.33
CA TYR A 226 2.96 15.53 3.69
C TYR A 226 3.53 14.23 4.35
N PRO A 227 4.86 14.04 4.50
CA PRO A 227 5.45 12.88 5.19
C PRO A 227 4.87 12.59 6.58
N ILE A 228 4.38 13.63 7.28
CA ILE A 228 3.72 13.50 8.57
C ILE A 228 2.47 12.60 8.54
N PHE A 229 1.74 12.45 7.43
CA PHE A 229 0.60 11.49 7.38
C PHE A 229 1.04 10.06 7.24
N ALA A 230 2.17 9.81 6.57
CA ALA A 230 2.74 8.48 6.62
C ALA A 230 3.03 8.15 8.09
N GLN A 231 3.72 9.06 8.80
CA GLN A 231 3.98 8.91 10.22
C GLN A 231 2.69 8.73 11.03
N GLN A 232 1.66 9.55 10.86
CA GLN A 232 0.45 9.45 11.68
C GLN A 232 -0.41 8.22 11.36
N GLY A 233 -0.48 7.82 10.09
CA GLY A 233 -1.39 6.76 9.62
C GLY A 233 -0.77 5.37 9.56
N TYR A 234 0.55 5.25 9.52
CA TYR A 234 1.23 3.98 9.31
C TYR A 234 2.40 3.80 10.27
N GLU A 235 2.49 2.62 10.89
CA GLU A 235 3.58 2.32 11.82
C GLU A 235 4.92 2.09 11.12
N ASN A 236 4.88 1.55 9.91
CA ASN A 236 6.04 1.39 9.05
C ASN A 236 5.73 2.02 7.68
N PRO A 237 6.61 2.89 7.13
CA PRO A 237 6.36 3.50 5.84
C PRO A 237 6.47 2.51 4.67
N ARG A 238 7.01 1.31 4.88
CA ARG A 238 7.11 0.25 3.86
C ARG A 238 6.29 -0.96 4.25
N GLU A 239 5.35 -1.29 3.38
CA GLU A 239 4.49 -2.46 3.48
C GLU A 239 5.28 -3.75 3.24
N ALA A 240 4.71 -4.88 3.66
CA ALA A 240 5.29 -6.21 3.43
C ALA A 240 5.52 -6.54 1.95
N THR A 241 4.76 -5.90 1.05
CA THR A 241 4.88 -6.01 -0.41
C THR A 241 6.11 -5.28 -0.95
N GLY A 242 6.75 -4.43 -0.14
CA GLY A 242 7.82 -3.53 -0.56
C GLY A 242 7.32 -2.17 -1.06
N ARG A 243 5.99 -1.97 -1.17
CA ARG A 243 5.37 -0.67 -1.48
C ARG A 243 5.53 0.29 -0.30
N ILE A 244 5.79 1.56 -0.60
CA ILE A 244 5.85 2.64 0.36
C ILE A 244 4.48 3.34 0.42
N VAL A 245 4.00 3.59 1.64
CA VAL A 245 2.63 4.04 1.93
C VAL A 245 2.29 5.40 1.32
N CYS A 246 3.29 6.21 0.95
CA CYS A 246 3.11 7.46 0.23
C CYS A 246 2.34 7.26 -1.10
N ALA A 247 2.50 6.11 -1.75
CA ALA A 247 1.78 5.74 -2.96
C ALA A 247 0.27 5.56 -2.77
N ASN A 248 -0.23 5.51 -1.52
CA ASN A 248 -1.67 5.40 -1.25
C ASN A 248 -2.39 6.74 -1.47
N CYS A 249 -1.67 7.86 -1.38
CA CYS A 249 -2.22 9.20 -1.61
C CYS A 249 -1.63 9.89 -2.85
N HIS A 250 -0.38 9.56 -3.22
CA HIS A 250 0.30 10.07 -4.39
C HIS A 250 0.24 9.02 -5.51
N LEU A 251 -0.82 9.11 -6.31
CA LEU A 251 -1.24 8.04 -7.22
C LEU A 251 -0.47 8.03 -8.55
N ALA A 252 0.11 9.18 -8.93
CA ALA A 252 0.94 9.26 -10.12
C ALA A 252 2.33 8.67 -9.86
N ASN A 253 2.80 7.82 -10.75
CA ASN A 253 4.14 7.26 -10.69
C ASN A 253 5.13 8.14 -11.45
N LYS A 254 6.26 8.45 -10.81
CA LYS A 254 7.36 9.20 -11.43
C LYS A 254 8.71 8.73 -10.87
N PRO A 255 9.79 8.71 -11.66
CA PRO A 255 11.06 8.13 -11.23
C PRO A 255 11.70 8.91 -10.08
N VAL A 256 12.37 8.20 -9.19
CA VAL A 256 13.23 8.68 -8.11
C VAL A 256 14.50 7.85 -8.18
N ASP A 257 15.64 8.47 -7.95
CA ASP A 257 16.94 7.82 -7.99
C ASP A 257 17.66 7.97 -6.65
N ILE A 258 18.52 7.02 -6.32
CA ILE A 258 19.32 7.00 -5.09
C ILE A 258 20.74 6.58 -5.40
N GLU A 259 21.69 7.44 -5.03
CA GLU A 259 23.11 7.16 -5.11
C GLU A 259 23.67 6.99 -3.71
N VAL A 260 24.36 5.86 -3.49
CA VAL A 260 25.07 5.54 -2.25
C VAL A 260 26.43 4.94 -2.60
N PRO A 261 27.43 5.05 -1.72
CA PRO A 261 28.69 4.33 -1.91
C PRO A 261 28.45 2.83 -1.99
N GLN A 262 29.24 2.14 -2.83
CA GLN A 262 29.19 0.68 -2.93
C GLN A 262 29.53 0.00 -1.60
N ALA A 263 30.50 0.55 -0.87
CA ALA A 263 30.91 0.07 0.44
C ALA A 263 31.28 1.23 1.37
N VAL A 264 31.06 1.03 2.66
CA VAL A 264 31.45 1.95 3.73
C VAL A 264 32.12 1.20 4.86
N LEU A 265 33.08 1.85 5.51
CA LEU A 265 33.70 1.35 6.73
C LEU A 265 32.79 1.61 7.94
N PRO A 266 32.97 0.90 9.07
CA PRO A 266 32.31 1.20 10.35
C PRO A 266 32.52 2.64 10.82
N ASP A 267 31.59 3.15 11.62
CA ASP A 267 31.63 4.49 12.25
C ASP A 267 32.08 5.61 11.30
N THR A 268 31.64 5.55 10.04
CA THR A 268 31.99 6.50 8.99
C THR A 268 30.75 7.25 8.53
N VAL A 269 30.88 8.57 8.37
CA VAL A 269 29.83 9.41 7.78
C VAL A 269 29.95 9.35 6.26
N PHE A 270 28.85 9.05 5.59
CA PHE A 270 28.77 9.02 4.13
C PHE A 270 27.51 9.75 3.62
N GLU A 271 27.52 10.08 2.34
CA GLU A 271 26.43 10.76 1.65
C GLU A 271 25.50 9.72 0.98
N ALA A 272 24.21 9.81 1.25
CA ALA A 272 23.19 9.16 0.43
C ALA A 272 22.41 10.23 -0.32
N VAL A 273 22.50 10.25 -1.65
CA VAL A 273 21.92 11.30 -2.49
C VAL A 273 20.62 10.79 -3.12
N VAL A 274 19.51 11.42 -2.77
CA VAL A 274 18.20 11.12 -3.33
C VAL A 274 17.84 12.17 -4.38
N ARG A 275 17.67 11.74 -5.64
CA ARG A 275 17.24 12.63 -6.73
C ARG A 275 15.76 12.45 -7.02
N ILE A 276 15.04 13.56 -7.02
CA ILE A 276 13.60 13.64 -7.33
C ILE A 276 13.45 14.55 -8.57
N PRO A 277 13.84 14.06 -9.77
CA PRO A 277 13.92 14.91 -10.95
C PRO A 277 12.54 15.34 -11.40
N TYR A 278 12.33 16.59 -11.79
CA TYR A 278 11.11 17.02 -12.46
C TYR A 278 11.38 18.26 -13.29
N ASP A 279 10.50 18.52 -14.26
CA ASP A 279 10.59 19.75 -15.03
C ASP A 279 10.20 20.95 -14.15
N LYS A 280 11.22 21.77 -13.85
CA LYS A 280 11.13 22.95 -12.98
C LYS A 280 10.29 24.08 -13.57
N GLN A 281 9.97 24.04 -14.86
CA GLN A 281 9.06 25.00 -15.50
C GLN A 281 7.59 24.67 -15.22
N LEU A 282 7.28 23.42 -14.86
CA LEU A 282 5.91 23.01 -14.56
C LEU A 282 5.41 23.64 -13.26
N LYS A 283 4.14 24.07 -13.30
CA LYS A 283 3.41 24.54 -12.13
C LYS A 283 2.27 23.59 -11.83
N GLN A 284 2.01 23.35 -10.54
CA GLN A 284 0.90 22.52 -10.08
C GLN A 284 -0.26 23.39 -9.57
N VAL A 285 -1.44 22.80 -9.47
CA VAL A 285 -2.59 23.40 -8.80
C VAL A 285 -2.39 23.41 -7.28
N LEU A 286 -2.39 24.60 -6.69
CA LEU A 286 -2.36 24.81 -5.24
C LEU A 286 -3.76 24.59 -4.63
N ALA A 287 -3.85 24.51 -3.30
CA ALA A 287 -5.13 24.30 -2.60
C ALA A 287 -6.19 25.37 -2.89
N ASN A 288 -5.77 26.58 -3.27
CA ASN A 288 -6.66 27.69 -3.66
C ASN A 288 -7.02 27.71 -5.16
N GLY A 289 -6.59 26.70 -5.93
CA GLY A 289 -6.81 26.59 -7.38
C GLY A 289 -5.84 27.35 -8.27
N LYS A 290 -4.97 28.21 -7.72
CA LYS A 290 -3.95 28.92 -8.51
C LYS A 290 -2.79 27.97 -8.88
N LYS A 291 -2.11 28.25 -10.00
CA LYS A 291 -0.90 27.52 -10.41
C LYS A 291 0.32 28.04 -9.62
N GLY A 292 1.07 27.13 -9.01
CA GLY A 292 2.25 27.43 -8.19
C GLY A 292 3.35 26.40 -8.31
N THR A 293 4.45 26.59 -7.57
CA THR A 293 5.61 25.70 -7.59
C THR A 293 5.34 24.36 -6.90
N LEU A 294 6.19 23.38 -7.21
CA LEU A 294 6.16 22.07 -6.59
C LEU A 294 7.09 22.02 -5.38
N ASN A 295 6.63 21.36 -4.31
CA ASN A 295 7.47 20.95 -3.21
C ASN A 295 7.82 19.47 -3.37
N VAL A 296 8.91 19.08 -2.71
CA VAL A 296 9.35 17.69 -2.66
C VAL A 296 9.40 17.19 -1.22
N GLY A 297 9.39 15.87 -1.08
CA GLY A 297 9.63 15.19 0.18
C GLY A 297 10.12 13.77 -0.09
N ALA A 298 10.79 13.19 0.89
CA ALA A 298 11.35 11.85 0.78
C ALA A 298 11.26 11.09 2.11
N VAL A 299 11.23 9.78 2.00
CA VAL A 299 11.48 8.83 3.08
C VAL A 299 12.64 7.93 2.66
N LEU A 300 13.66 7.85 3.51
CA LEU A 300 14.82 6.99 3.36
C LEU A 300 14.79 5.94 4.46
N ILE A 301 14.78 4.67 4.08
CA ILE A 301 14.69 3.53 4.99
C ILE A 301 16.04 2.83 4.94
N LEU A 302 16.80 2.99 6.02
CA LEU A 302 18.13 2.42 6.19
C LEU A 302 18.07 1.10 6.96
N PRO A 303 19.12 0.26 6.85
CA PRO A 303 19.28 -0.92 7.69
C PRO A 303 19.37 -0.53 9.17
N ASP A 304 19.05 -1.46 10.05
CA ASP A 304 19.18 -1.23 11.49
C ASP A 304 20.63 -0.90 11.86
N GLY A 305 20.80 0.04 12.80
CA GLY A 305 22.09 0.55 13.24
C GLY A 305 22.60 1.76 12.47
N PHE A 306 22.20 1.95 11.21
CA PHE A 306 22.46 3.18 10.45
C PHE A 306 21.53 4.29 10.93
N GLU A 307 22.05 5.50 11.06
CA GLU A 307 21.29 6.66 11.52
C GLU A 307 21.82 7.96 10.90
N LEU A 308 21.11 9.06 11.12
CA LEU A 308 21.61 10.38 10.74
C LEU A 308 22.92 10.68 11.49
N ALA A 309 23.89 11.22 10.77
CA ALA A 309 25.14 11.64 11.38
C ALA A 309 24.90 12.77 12.41
N PRO A 310 25.52 12.69 13.60
CA PRO A 310 25.55 13.80 14.55
C PRO A 310 26.13 15.08 13.91
N LEU A 311 25.61 16.24 14.29
CA LEU A 311 25.98 17.52 13.67
C LEU A 311 27.47 17.86 13.78
N ASP A 312 28.13 17.39 14.84
CA ASP A 312 29.56 17.53 15.11
C ASP A 312 30.44 16.62 14.25
N ARG A 313 29.86 15.55 13.67
CA ARG A 313 30.55 14.60 12.78
C ARG A 313 30.39 14.95 11.29
N ILE A 314 29.55 15.93 10.96
CA ILE A 314 29.32 16.37 9.58
C ILE A 314 30.40 17.36 9.17
N SER A 315 31.10 17.09 8.07
CA SER A 315 32.13 18.00 7.54
C SER A 315 31.52 19.34 7.08
N PRO A 316 32.28 20.44 7.09
CA PRO A 316 31.80 21.73 6.60
C PRO A 316 31.29 21.68 5.15
N GLU A 317 31.99 20.94 4.28
CA GLU A 317 31.60 20.71 2.88
C GLU A 317 30.24 20.01 2.77
N LEU A 318 30.03 18.93 3.54
CA LEU A 318 28.75 18.21 3.54
C LEU A 318 27.62 19.07 4.11
N LYS A 319 27.91 19.88 5.12
CA LYS A 319 26.94 20.82 5.71
C LYS A 319 26.47 21.87 4.69
N GLU A 320 27.36 22.35 3.82
CA GLU A 320 27.01 23.27 2.74
C GLU A 320 26.09 22.60 1.71
N LYS A 321 26.39 21.36 1.29
CA LYS A 321 25.53 20.57 0.38
C LYS A 321 24.12 20.33 0.93
N ILE A 322 24.02 20.04 2.23
CA ILE A 322 22.72 19.85 2.92
C ILE A 322 21.94 21.16 2.99
N GLY A 323 22.63 22.28 3.20
CA GLY A 323 22.03 23.59 3.40
C GLY A 323 21.14 23.63 4.64
N ASN A 324 19.96 24.24 4.52
CA ASN A 324 19.03 24.46 5.65
C ASN A 324 17.98 23.35 5.78
N LEU A 325 18.30 22.14 5.33
CA LEU A 325 17.41 20.99 5.43
C LEU A 325 17.37 20.45 6.86
N SER A 326 16.17 20.09 7.31
CA SER A 326 15.95 19.45 8.61
C SER A 326 15.41 18.03 8.36
N PHE A 327 16.14 17.05 8.86
CA PHE A 327 15.78 15.64 8.79
C PHE A 327 15.10 15.22 10.09
N GLN A 328 14.10 14.35 9.98
CA GLN A 328 13.40 13.81 11.14
C GLN A 328 13.39 12.28 11.07
N SER A 329 13.45 11.64 12.24
CA SER A 329 13.18 10.22 12.31
C SER A 329 11.67 9.97 12.15
N TYR A 330 11.31 8.88 11.46
CA TYR A 330 9.93 8.50 11.23
C TYR A 330 9.16 8.29 12.54
N ARG A 331 9.85 7.73 13.54
CA ARG A 331 9.42 7.60 14.93
C ARG A 331 10.60 7.85 15.87
N PRO A 332 10.35 8.23 17.14
CA PRO A 332 11.42 8.37 18.14
C PRO A 332 12.29 7.11 18.30
N ASN A 333 11.72 5.92 18.13
CA ASN A 333 12.39 4.62 18.22
C ASN A 333 12.88 4.06 16.87
N LYS A 334 12.68 4.77 15.75
CA LYS A 334 13.07 4.35 14.40
C LYS A 334 14.05 5.35 13.79
N ARG A 335 15.28 5.39 14.32
CA ARG A 335 16.33 6.32 13.89
C ARG A 335 16.88 6.03 12.49
N ASN A 336 16.77 4.78 12.05
CA ASN A 336 17.17 4.34 10.71
C ASN A 336 16.16 4.69 9.61
N ILE A 337 14.97 5.20 9.96
CA ILE A 337 13.98 5.64 8.99
C ILE A 337 13.90 7.15 9.06
N ILE A 338 14.32 7.81 7.99
CA ILE A 338 14.48 9.26 7.93
C ILE A 338 13.46 9.83 6.97
N VAL A 339 12.75 10.87 7.39
CA VAL A 339 11.80 11.62 6.57
C VAL A 339 12.23 13.07 6.44
N ILE A 340 11.92 13.65 5.28
CA ILE A 340 12.11 15.06 5.01
C ILE A 340 11.01 15.59 4.09
N GLY A 341 10.67 16.86 4.29
CA GLY A 341 9.68 17.56 3.48
C GLY A 341 8.45 17.98 4.30
N PRO A 342 7.62 18.89 3.74
CA PRO A 342 7.77 19.49 2.42
C PRO A 342 8.91 20.52 2.34
N VAL A 343 9.71 20.49 1.27
CA VAL A 343 10.73 21.51 0.97
C VAL A 343 10.62 22.01 -0.47
N PRO A 344 11.09 23.25 -0.78
CA PRO A 344 10.98 23.80 -2.14
C PRO A 344 11.68 22.95 -3.20
N GLY A 345 10.93 22.41 -4.16
CA GLY A 345 11.47 21.50 -5.18
C GLY A 345 12.45 22.16 -6.14
N GLN A 346 12.32 23.47 -6.35
CA GLN A 346 13.22 24.23 -7.24
C GLN A 346 14.67 24.16 -6.76
N LYS A 347 14.84 24.23 -5.43
CA LYS A 347 16.13 24.22 -4.74
C LYS A 347 16.59 22.81 -4.38
N TYR A 348 15.67 21.95 -3.95
CA TYR A 348 15.99 20.64 -3.37
C TYR A 348 15.51 19.47 -4.24
N SER A 349 15.68 19.56 -5.56
CA SER A 349 15.44 18.42 -6.45
C SER A 349 16.40 17.24 -6.19
N GLU A 350 17.53 17.53 -5.56
CA GLU A 350 18.47 16.56 -5.03
C GLU A 350 18.62 16.81 -3.53
N ILE A 351 18.55 15.74 -2.74
CA ILE A 351 18.60 15.80 -1.28
C ILE A 351 19.74 14.89 -0.82
N VAL A 352 20.73 15.50 -0.16
CA VAL A 352 21.88 14.78 0.41
C VAL A 352 21.58 14.44 1.86
N PHE A 353 21.57 13.15 2.20
CA PHE A 353 21.40 12.66 3.56
C PHE A 353 22.78 12.33 4.16
N PRO A 354 23.15 12.94 5.30
CA PRO A 354 24.36 12.57 6.02
C PRO A 354 24.08 11.34 6.90
N ILE A 355 24.59 10.18 6.50
CA ILE A 355 24.34 8.91 7.20
C ILE A 355 25.61 8.46 7.92
N LEU A 356 25.46 8.05 9.18
CA LEU A 356 26.50 7.39 9.95
C LEU A 356 26.31 5.87 9.88
N SER A 357 27.33 5.16 9.43
CA SER A 357 27.35 3.70 9.45
C SER A 357 27.56 3.17 10.88
N PRO A 358 26.89 2.07 11.26
CA PRO A 358 27.12 1.42 12.55
C PRO A 358 28.52 0.78 12.65
N ASP A 359 28.92 0.47 13.88
CA ASP A 359 30.14 -0.29 14.17
C ASP A 359 29.82 -1.65 14.82
N PRO A 360 30.06 -2.78 14.10
CA PRO A 360 29.90 -4.14 14.65
C PRO A 360 30.75 -4.45 15.89
N ALA A 361 31.83 -3.71 16.15
CA ALA A 361 32.63 -3.92 17.35
C ALA A 361 31.82 -3.54 18.61
N THR A 362 31.06 -2.45 18.53
CA THR A 362 30.24 -1.89 19.61
C THR A 362 28.79 -2.36 19.58
N LYS A 363 28.15 -2.45 18.40
CA LYS A 363 26.76 -2.89 18.19
C LYS A 363 26.71 -4.36 17.74
N LYS A 364 26.39 -5.28 18.66
CA LYS A 364 26.46 -6.75 18.43
C LYS A 364 25.40 -7.31 17.47
N ASP A 365 24.33 -6.55 17.24
CA ASP A 365 23.22 -6.85 16.33
C ASP A 365 23.51 -6.47 14.87
N VAL A 366 24.62 -5.79 14.62
CA VAL A 366 25.07 -5.39 13.29
C VAL A 366 26.23 -6.27 12.84
N HIS A 367 26.22 -6.67 11.56
CA HIS A 367 27.26 -7.52 10.97
C HIS A 367 27.82 -6.93 9.66
N PHE A 368 29.03 -7.33 9.29
CA PHE A 368 29.65 -6.97 8.01
C PHE A 368 29.00 -7.73 6.85
N LEU A 369 28.01 -7.11 6.22
CA LEU A 369 27.16 -7.68 5.19
C LEU A 369 26.78 -6.63 4.15
N LYS A 370 26.16 -7.10 3.06
CA LYS A 370 25.45 -6.26 2.11
C LYS A 370 24.03 -6.03 2.62
N TYR A 371 23.63 -4.77 2.72
CA TYR A 371 22.33 -4.36 3.21
C TYR A 371 21.53 -3.59 2.15
N PRO A 372 20.20 -3.76 2.12
CA PRO A 372 19.34 -2.96 1.25
C PRO A 372 19.03 -1.60 1.86
N ILE A 373 18.92 -0.57 1.02
CA ILE A 373 18.42 0.77 1.33
C ILE A 373 17.19 0.99 0.44
N TYR A 374 16.10 1.48 1.02
CA TYR A 374 14.88 1.79 0.27
C TYR A 374 14.59 3.28 0.34
N VAL A 375 14.19 3.87 -0.78
CA VAL A 375 13.79 5.27 -0.85
C VAL A 375 12.41 5.42 -1.46
N GLY A 376 11.63 6.34 -0.92
CA GLY A 376 10.43 6.89 -1.53
C GLY A 376 10.59 8.39 -1.68
N GLY A 377 10.36 8.92 -2.88
CA GLY A 377 10.43 10.36 -3.16
C GLY A 377 9.16 10.85 -3.83
N ASN A 378 8.65 12.00 -3.41
CA ASN A 378 7.49 12.64 -4.02
C ASN A 378 7.82 14.05 -4.48
N ARG A 379 7.24 14.46 -5.61
CA ARG A 379 7.09 15.87 -5.98
C ARG A 379 5.62 16.23 -6.23
N GLY A 380 5.22 17.42 -5.78
CA GLY A 380 3.86 17.91 -5.93
C GLY A 380 2.87 17.38 -4.88
N ARG A 381 1.62 17.83 -4.97
CA ARG A 381 0.56 17.54 -4.00
C ARG A 381 -0.12 16.19 -4.27
N GLY A 382 -0.56 15.53 -3.20
CA GLY A 382 -1.30 14.26 -3.27
C GLY A 382 -2.74 14.41 -3.77
N GLN A 383 -3.34 13.29 -4.17
CA GLN A 383 -4.70 13.20 -4.73
C GLN A 383 -5.75 12.94 -3.64
N ILE A 384 -5.35 12.33 -2.52
CA ILE A 384 -6.24 11.85 -1.45
C ILE A 384 -5.74 12.38 -0.10
N TYR A 385 -6.67 12.85 0.73
CA TYR A 385 -6.40 13.24 2.12
C TYR A 385 -6.55 12.05 3.07
N PRO A 386 -5.98 12.12 4.30
CA PRO A 386 -6.05 11.01 5.26
C PRO A 386 -7.47 10.58 5.64
N ASP A 387 -8.46 11.46 5.49
CA ASP A 387 -9.89 11.17 5.71
C ASP A 387 -10.56 10.44 4.53
N GLY A 388 -9.82 10.18 3.45
CA GLY A 388 -10.30 9.54 2.23
C GLY A 388 -10.89 10.50 1.20
N SER A 389 -11.02 11.80 1.51
CA SER A 389 -11.56 12.79 0.58
C SER A 389 -10.57 13.11 -0.55
N LYS A 390 -11.11 13.44 -1.73
CA LYS A 390 -10.32 13.86 -2.91
C LYS A 390 -9.80 15.28 -2.73
N SER A 391 -8.55 15.52 -3.14
CA SER A 391 -7.99 16.87 -3.26
C SER A 391 -8.37 17.51 -4.59
N ASN A 392 -8.15 18.83 -4.71
CA ASN A 392 -8.29 19.53 -5.99
C ASN A 392 -7.15 19.25 -7.00
N ASN A 393 -6.25 18.31 -6.71
CA ASN A 393 -5.18 17.87 -7.60
C ASN A 393 -5.42 16.45 -8.15
N THR A 394 -6.67 16.16 -8.53
CA THR A 394 -7.11 14.87 -9.09
C THR A 394 -8.27 15.08 -10.06
N VAL A 395 -8.67 14.00 -10.74
CA VAL A 395 -9.81 13.99 -11.65
C VAL A 395 -11.13 13.82 -10.89
N TYR A 396 -12.11 14.63 -11.24
CA TYR A 396 -13.50 14.50 -10.79
C TYR A 396 -14.33 13.84 -11.89
N ASN A 397 -15.05 12.78 -11.53
CA ASN A 397 -15.86 11.99 -12.44
C ASN A 397 -17.33 12.24 -12.14
N ALA A 398 -18.19 12.01 -13.13
CA ALA A 398 -19.63 12.11 -13.03
C ALA A 398 -20.16 11.07 -12.03
N THR A 399 -20.96 11.52 -11.06
CA THR A 399 -21.60 10.62 -10.08
C THR A 399 -22.80 9.87 -10.63
N SER A 400 -23.33 10.31 -11.77
CA SER A 400 -24.47 9.70 -12.46
C SER A 400 -24.32 9.84 -13.98
N ALA A 401 -25.03 8.99 -14.72
CA ALA A 401 -25.22 9.19 -16.17
C ALA A 401 -26.38 10.16 -16.40
N GLY A 402 -26.33 10.94 -17.48
CA GLY A 402 -27.40 11.90 -17.78
C GLY A 402 -26.97 12.98 -18.76
N ILE A 403 -27.73 14.06 -18.80
CA ILE A 403 -27.44 15.26 -19.58
C ILE A 403 -27.02 16.37 -18.61
N VAL A 404 -25.92 17.05 -18.90
CA VAL A 404 -25.48 18.21 -18.13
C VAL A 404 -26.46 19.35 -18.36
N SER A 405 -27.30 19.67 -17.38
CA SER A 405 -28.32 20.71 -17.54
C SER A 405 -27.82 22.10 -17.24
N ARG A 406 -26.88 22.23 -16.29
CA ARG A 406 -26.37 23.53 -15.86
C ARG A 406 -24.98 23.40 -15.24
N ILE A 407 -24.09 24.32 -15.58
CA ILE A 407 -22.75 24.48 -15.00
C ILE A 407 -22.65 25.87 -14.37
N VAL A 408 -22.64 25.94 -13.05
CA VAL A 408 -22.48 27.20 -12.30
C VAL A 408 -21.04 27.33 -11.82
N ARG A 409 -20.36 28.41 -12.20
CA ARG A 409 -19.05 28.74 -11.65
C ARG A 409 -19.19 29.42 -10.29
N LYS A 410 -18.54 28.89 -9.25
CA LYS A 410 -18.59 29.45 -7.89
C LYS A 410 -17.68 30.67 -7.74
N GLU A 411 -18.05 31.60 -6.86
CA GLU A 411 -17.29 32.83 -6.60
C GLU A 411 -15.85 32.57 -6.12
N LYS A 412 -15.64 31.53 -5.29
CA LYS A 412 -14.32 31.10 -4.81
C LYS A 412 -13.56 30.21 -5.81
N GLY A 413 -14.04 30.12 -7.05
CA GLY A 413 -13.60 29.18 -8.07
C GLY A 413 -14.20 27.78 -7.89
N GLY A 414 -14.03 26.94 -8.91
CA GLY A 414 -14.69 25.64 -9.01
C GLY A 414 -16.05 25.71 -9.69
N TYR A 415 -16.72 24.56 -9.77
CA TYR A 415 -17.94 24.37 -10.53
C TYR A 415 -18.98 23.61 -9.72
N GLU A 416 -20.24 23.91 -9.99
CA GLU A 416 -21.39 23.11 -9.60
C GLU A 416 -22.07 22.63 -10.87
N ILE A 417 -22.10 21.33 -11.06
CA ILE A 417 -22.61 20.71 -12.28
C ILE A 417 -23.89 19.98 -11.92
N THR A 418 -25.00 20.45 -12.48
CA THR A 418 -26.28 19.76 -12.37
C THR A 418 -26.39 18.78 -13.53
N ILE A 419 -26.45 17.50 -13.20
CA ILE A 419 -26.67 16.40 -14.14
C ILE A 419 -28.11 15.97 -13.98
N VAL A 420 -28.87 16.03 -15.07
CA VAL A 420 -30.24 15.54 -15.10
C VAL A 420 -30.21 14.17 -15.72
N ASP A 421 -30.63 13.18 -14.97
CA ASP A 421 -30.82 11.85 -15.50
C ASP A 421 -31.88 11.91 -16.62
N ALA A 422 -31.53 11.38 -17.79
CA ALA A 422 -32.33 11.48 -19.01
C ALA A 422 -33.66 10.73 -18.90
N SER A 423 -33.82 9.86 -17.91
CA SER A 423 -34.89 8.88 -17.89
C SER A 423 -35.84 8.98 -16.70
N ASP A 424 -35.50 9.74 -15.65
CA ASP A 424 -36.46 10.15 -14.60
C ASP A 424 -36.46 11.63 -14.23
N GLY A 425 -35.55 12.41 -14.79
CA GLY A 425 -35.41 13.83 -14.48
C GLY A 425 -34.83 14.11 -13.09
N HIS A 426 -34.33 13.09 -12.39
CA HIS A 426 -33.65 13.29 -11.11
C HIS A 426 -32.37 14.11 -11.32
N GLN A 427 -32.15 15.09 -10.43
CA GLN A 427 -31.02 15.99 -10.53
C GLN A 427 -29.95 15.59 -9.53
N VAL A 428 -28.75 15.33 -10.03
CA VAL A 428 -27.56 15.12 -9.20
C VAL A 428 -26.63 16.32 -9.37
N VAL A 429 -26.07 16.79 -8.26
CA VAL A 429 -25.21 17.95 -8.23
C VAL A 429 -23.78 17.55 -7.88
N ASP A 430 -22.90 17.65 -8.87
CA ASP A 430 -21.48 17.41 -8.71
C ASP A 430 -20.75 18.70 -8.39
N ILE A 431 -20.03 18.72 -7.26
CA ILE A 431 -19.26 19.87 -6.80
C ILE A 431 -17.78 19.63 -7.10
N ILE A 432 -17.22 20.48 -7.95
CA ILE A 432 -15.81 20.43 -8.34
C ILE A 432 -15.07 21.61 -7.68
N PRO A 433 -13.99 21.37 -6.92
CA PRO A 433 -13.21 22.43 -6.31
C PRO A 433 -12.42 23.24 -7.35
N PRO A 434 -11.89 24.41 -6.98
CA PRO A 434 -11.05 25.20 -7.89
C PRO A 434 -9.76 24.47 -8.26
N GLY A 435 -9.40 24.47 -9.54
CA GLY A 435 -8.12 23.96 -10.03
C GLY A 435 -8.21 23.11 -11.30
N PRO A 436 -8.91 21.95 -11.29
CA PRO A 436 -9.13 21.13 -12.47
C PRO A 436 -9.90 21.90 -13.55
N GLU A 437 -9.48 21.76 -14.81
CA GLU A 437 -10.15 22.37 -15.96
C GLU A 437 -11.31 21.47 -16.41
N LEU A 438 -12.46 22.07 -16.75
CA LEU A 438 -13.64 21.33 -17.15
C LEU A 438 -13.51 20.82 -18.59
N LEU A 439 -13.96 19.58 -18.85
CA LEU A 439 -13.95 18.96 -20.19
C LEU A 439 -15.33 18.88 -20.83
N VAL A 440 -16.40 19.06 -20.03
CA VAL A 440 -17.79 18.90 -20.47
C VAL A 440 -18.49 20.25 -20.65
N SER A 441 -19.51 20.28 -21.51
CA SER A 441 -20.35 21.46 -21.76
C SER A 441 -21.81 21.24 -21.37
N GLU A 442 -22.57 22.32 -21.18
CA GLU A 442 -24.02 22.22 -20.98
C GLU A 442 -24.69 21.59 -22.21
N GLY A 443 -25.67 20.71 -21.99
CA GLY A 443 -26.36 19.93 -23.02
C GLY A 443 -25.65 18.64 -23.42
N GLU A 444 -24.44 18.37 -22.92
CA GLU A 444 -23.70 17.14 -23.22
C GLU A 444 -24.26 15.94 -22.45
N SER A 445 -24.38 14.79 -23.13
CA SER A 445 -24.72 13.52 -22.50
C SER A 445 -23.45 12.84 -21.98
N ILE A 446 -23.45 12.50 -20.70
CA ILE A 446 -22.31 11.92 -19.98
C ILE A 446 -22.70 10.58 -19.36
N LYS A 447 -21.71 9.69 -19.21
CA LYS A 447 -21.89 8.38 -18.55
C LYS A 447 -21.45 8.42 -17.09
N LEU A 448 -21.96 7.49 -16.29
CA LEU A 448 -21.45 7.24 -14.94
C LEU A 448 -19.93 7.03 -14.99
N ASP A 449 -19.22 7.60 -14.02
CA ASP A 449 -17.76 7.58 -13.90
C ASP A 449 -16.99 8.28 -15.05
N GLN A 450 -17.68 8.95 -15.99
CA GLN A 450 -17.01 9.73 -17.03
C GLN A 450 -16.25 10.92 -16.40
N PRO A 451 -14.98 11.17 -16.77
CA PRO A 451 -14.24 12.34 -16.31
C PRO A 451 -14.94 13.64 -16.70
N LEU A 452 -15.28 14.47 -15.70
CA LEU A 452 -15.81 15.82 -15.90
C LEU A 452 -14.68 16.83 -16.09
N THR A 453 -13.50 16.55 -15.53
CA THR A 453 -12.35 17.44 -15.53
C THR A 453 -11.12 16.79 -16.14
N SER A 454 -10.19 17.62 -16.62
CA SER A 454 -8.83 17.20 -16.93
C SER A 454 -8.08 16.79 -15.66
N ASN A 455 -6.96 16.08 -15.82
CA ASN A 455 -6.09 15.74 -14.70
C ASN A 455 -5.09 16.89 -14.46
N PRO A 456 -5.25 17.68 -13.37
CA PRO A 456 -4.33 18.80 -13.08
C PRO A 456 -2.97 18.34 -12.53
N ASN A 457 -2.82 17.05 -12.21
CA ASN A 457 -1.64 16.56 -11.51
C ASN A 457 -0.43 16.45 -12.44
N VAL A 458 0.60 17.25 -12.15
CA VAL A 458 1.92 17.21 -12.79
C VAL A 458 3.00 16.59 -11.89
N GLY A 459 2.62 16.22 -10.66
CA GLY A 459 3.50 15.61 -9.68
C GLY A 459 3.57 14.09 -9.79
N GLY A 460 4.10 13.46 -8.74
CA GLY A 460 4.10 12.01 -8.59
C GLY A 460 5.09 11.51 -7.56
N PHE A 461 4.88 10.25 -7.21
CA PHE A 461 5.69 9.49 -6.27
C PHE A 461 6.51 8.44 -7.01
N GLY A 462 7.73 8.21 -6.54
CA GLY A 462 8.62 7.16 -7.02
C GLY A 462 9.25 6.42 -5.87
N GLN A 463 9.67 5.19 -6.16
CA GLN A 463 10.46 4.37 -5.26
C GLN A 463 11.76 3.98 -5.95
N GLY A 464 12.81 3.85 -5.16
CA GLY A 464 14.09 3.33 -5.59
C GLY A 464 14.68 2.45 -4.50
N ASP A 465 15.51 1.50 -4.92
CA ASP A 465 16.20 0.59 -4.03
C ASP A 465 17.70 0.68 -4.34
N ALA A 466 18.53 0.63 -3.31
CA ALA A 466 19.98 0.56 -3.44
C ALA A 466 20.54 -0.48 -2.46
N GLU A 467 21.81 -0.80 -2.59
CA GLU A 467 22.49 -1.70 -1.68
C GLU A 467 23.82 -1.10 -1.24
N ILE A 468 24.17 -1.34 0.02
CA ILE A 468 25.41 -0.86 0.62
C ILE A 468 26.14 -2.00 1.32
N VAL A 469 27.45 -2.09 1.15
CA VAL A 469 28.28 -3.07 1.86
C VAL A 469 28.91 -2.42 3.08
N LEU A 470 28.59 -2.92 4.28
CA LEU A 470 29.36 -2.58 5.48
C LEU A 470 30.62 -3.46 5.49
N GLN A 471 31.78 -2.84 5.20
CA GLN A 471 33.02 -3.55 4.94
C GLN A 471 33.96 -3.57 6.14
N ASP A 472 34.58 -4.71 6.38
CA ASP A 472 35.64 -4.86 7.39
C ASP A 472 37.00 -4.57 6.74
N PRO A 473 37.78 -3.57 7.21
CA PRO A 473 39.12 -3.29 6.71
C PRO A 473 40.04 -4.53 6.71
N LEU A 474 39.91 -5.42 7.70
CA LEU A 474 40.74 -6.62 7.82
C LEU A 474 40.46 -7.62 6.70
N ARG A 475 39.20 -7.73 6.25
CA ARG A 475 38.85 -8.58 5.10
C ARG A 475 39.53 -8.11 3.82
N VAL A 476 39.61 -6.80 3.63
CA VAL A 476 40.26 -6.20 2.46
C VAL A 476 41.77 -6.41 2.53
N GLN A 477 42.40 -6.19 3.69
CA GLN A 477 43.83 -6.44 3.88
C GLN A 477 44.19 -7.92 3.65
N GLY A 478 43.41 -8.85 4.19
CA GLY A 478 43.59 -10.28 3.97
C GLY A 478 43.44 -10.67 2.50
N LEU A 479 42.47 -10.08 1.78
CA LEU A 479 42.30 -10.29 0.35
C LEU A 479 43.52 -9.80 -0.44
N LEU A 480 44.06 -8.62 -0.14
CA LEU A 480 45.24 -8.08 -0.82
C LEU A 480 46.47 -8.99 -0.62
N PHE A 481 46.68 -9.48 0.59
CA PHE A 481 47.76 -10.43 0.88
C PHE A 481 47.59 -11.75 0.10
N PHE A 482 46.36 -12.27 0.05
CA PHE A 482 46.05 -13.47 -0.73
C PHE A 482 46.28 -13.25 -2.24
N LEU A 483 45.85 -12.11 -2.79
CA LEU A 483 46.09 -11.81 -4.20
C LEU A 483 47.60 -11.69 -4.51
N ALA A 484 48.38 -11.06 -3.62
CA ALA A 484 49.83 -11.00 -3.77
C ALA A 484 50.48 -12.39 -3.73
N SER A 485 50.03 -13.30 -2.85
CA SER A 485 50.56 -14.66 -2.78
C SER A 485 50.19 -15.49 -4.02
N VAL A 486 48.99 -15.30 -4.57
CA VAL A 486 48.57 -15.92 -5.84
C VAL A 486 49.43 -15.43 -7.00
N ILE A 487 49.66 -14.13 -7.12
CA ILE A 487 50.54 -13.56 -8.16
C ILE A 487 51.94 -14.14 -8.03
N LEU A 488 52.48 -14.20 -6.81
CA LEU A 488 53.80 -14.78 -6.56
C LEU A 488 53.87 -16.25 -6.95
N ALA A 489 52.86 -17.05 -6.61
CA ALA A 489 52.77 -18.46 -6.99
C ALA A 489 52.67 -18.64 -8.51
N GLN A 490 51.87 -17.82 -9.20
CA GLN A 490 51.76 -17.83 -10.66
C GLN A 490 53.11 -17.52 -11.33
N VAL A 491 53.82 -16.50 -10.85
CA VAL A 491 55.17 -16.15 -11.34
C VAL A 491 56.13 -17.31 -11.14
N PHE A 492 56.17 -17.92 -9.94
CA PHE A 492 57.06 -19.05 -9.68
C PHE A 492 56.73 -20.28 -10.52
N LEU A 493 55.46 -20.60 -10.74
CA LEU A 493 55.05 -21.71 -11.60
C LEU A 493 55.52 -21.50 -13.05
N VAL A 494 55.36 -20.28 -13.58
CA VAL A 494 55.82 -19.93 -14.93
C VAL A 494 57.34 -19.98 -15.03
N LEU A 495 58.06 -19.41 -14.05
CA LEU A 495 59.53 -19.46 -13.99
C LEU A 495 60.02 -20.91 -13.89
N LYS A 496 59.39 -21.75 -13.07
CA LYS A 496 59.74 -23.16 -12.94
C LYS A 496 59.49 -23.93 -14.22
N LYS A 497 58.36 -23.70 -14.89
CA LYS A 497 58.08 -24.26 -16.21
C LYS A 497 59.16 -23.87 -17.21
N LYS A 498 59.51 -22.57 -17.31
CA LYS A 498 60.55 -22.05 -18.21
C LYS A 498 61.93 -22.61 -17.89
N GLN A 499 62.24 -22.84 -16.61
CA GLN A 499 63.47 -23.52 -16.20
C GLN A 499 63.49 -24.97 -16.70
N PHE A 500 62.38 -25.71 -16.55
CA PHE A 500 62.31 -27.12 -16.96
C PHE A 500 62.29 -27.30 -18.48
N GLU A 501 61.63 -26.41 -19.22
CA GLU A 501 61.69 -26.40 -20.70
C GLU A 501 63.14 -26.34 -21.21
N LYS A 502 64.06 -25.66 -20.50
CA LYS A 502 65.49 -25.68 -20.85
C LYS A 502 66.15 -27.04 -20.67
N VAL A 503 65.74 -27.81 -19.65
CA VAL A 503 66.23 -29.18 -19.43
C VAL A 503 65.72 -30.11 -20.51
N GLN A 504 64.42 -30.07 -20.83
CA GLN A 504 63.83 -30.86 -21.91
C GLN A 504 64.47 -30.55 -23.27
N LEU A 505 64.78 -29.27 -23.56
CA LEU A 505 65.50 -28.87 -24.77
C LEU A 505 66.91 -29.47 -24.84
N TYR A 506 67.59 -29.61 -23.71
CA TYR A 506 68.94 -30.20 -23.65
C TYR A 506 68.91 -31.72 -23.81
N GLU A 507 67.95 -32.40 -23.17
CA GLU A 507 67.84 -33.86 -23.21
C GLU A 507 67.22 -34.39 -24.51
N MET A 508 66.60 -33.52 -25.34
CA MET A 508 65.86 -33.85 -26.58
C MET A 508 64.83 -34.99 -26.43
N ASN A 509 64.43 -35.27 -25.19
CA ASN A 509 63.45 -36.30 -24.84
C ASN A 509 62.38 -35.60 -24.00
N PHE A 510 61.13 -35.65 -24.48
CA PHE A 510 60.04 -34.80 -24.02
C PHE A 510 59.22 -35.41 -22.88
#